data_AF-A0A6B0HIJ3-F1
#
_entry.id   AF-A0A6B0HIJ3-F1
#
_cell.length_a   1.000
_cell.length_b   1.000
_cell.length_c   1.000
_cell.angle_alpha   90.00
_cell.angle_beta   90.00
_cell.angle_gamma   90.00
#
_symmetry.space_group_name_H-M   'P 1'
#
loop_
_entity.id
_entity.type
_entity.pdbx_description
1 polymer ?
#
loop_
_entity_poly.entity_id
_entity_poly.type
_entity_poly.pdbx_seq_one_letter_code
_entity_poly.pdbx_strand_id
1 'polypeptide(L)'
;MNRRVFLGIGATFVGAGALLQTGAFHSVTASRGVAVSAATDPNALLGIDRSEYPPTFTNNTENLSMAVTLESDALEFDVDGNGNFEEPASFDLAHGESREVELDGEDGPATISVDLSSDGTAVGSIELERSFDVPQVAAIREVVGSVDRAGNSGKYEFSLINEGGDPVTLDGFGVDWTDPNAAQVGGGPGNSDSILEAEGTQVVDQIISVGGGIVDVISGESVTLPPDTDVEFEFNRFRDENGDNFGVDDADLVVRAEDGSSAVVELRVSG
;
A
#
# COMPACT_ATOMS: atom_id res chain seq x y z
N MET A 1 -4.95 59.93 35.89
CA MET A 1 -3.95 58.86 36.13
C MET A 1 -4.74 57.56 36.25
N ASN A 2 -4.63 56.50 35.45
CA ASN A 2 -3.80 56.15 34.30
C ASN A 2 -4.69 55.50 33.23
N ARG A 3 -4.52 55.89 31.97
CA ARG A 3 -5.12 55.25 30.80
C ARG A 3 -4.21 54.11 30.32
N ARG A 4 -4.79 53.00 29.88
CA ARG A 4 -4.13 52.08 28.93
C ARG A 4 -5.10 51.71 27.83
N VAL A 5 -4.78 52.23 26.64
CA VAL A 5 -5.28 51.87 25.32
C VAL A 5 -4.23 50.92 24.74
N PHE A 6 -4.65 49.80 24.14
CA PHE A 6 -3.85 49.11 23.14
C PHE A 6 -4.73 48.83 21.94
N LEU A 7 -4.51 49.66 20.91
CA LEU A 7 -4.90 49.48 19.53
C LEU A 7 -3.87 48.51 18.91
N GLY A 8 -4.34 47.46 18.25
CA GLY A 8 -3.48 46.52 17.53
C GLY A 8 -4.17 46.11 16.24
N ILE A 9 -4.17 47.02 15.26
CA ILE A 9 -4.50 46.76 13.87
C ILE A 9 -3.32 45.99 13.27
N GLY A 10 -3.51 44.71 12.97
CA GLY A 10 -2.55 43.89 12.21
C GLY A 10 -3.15 43.60 10.83
N ALA A 11 -2.56 44.23 9.81
CA ALA A 11 -3.02 44.17 8.43
C ALA A 11 -2.82 42.78 7.81
N THR A 12 -3.89 42.16 7.33
CA THR A 12 -3.81 41.08 6.32
C THR A 12 -3.53 41.72 4.97
N PHE A 13 -2.28 41.70 4.54
CA PHE A 13 -1.91 41.94 3.15
C PHE A 13 -2.41 40.75 2.31
N VAL A 14 -3.51 40.94 1.60
CA VAL A 14 -3.85 40.12 0.43
C VAL A 14 -2.97 40.62 -0.71
N GLY A 15 -1.84 39.93 -0.93
CA GLY A 15 -1.01 40.13 -2.10
C GLY A 15 -1.73 39.62 -3.34
N ALA A 16 -2.57 40.45 -3.96
CA ALA A 16 -3.01 40.26 -5.33
C ALA A 16 -1.88 40.69 -6.27
N GLY A 17 -0.92 39.79 -6.49
CA GLY A 17 0.20 39.96 -7.41
C GLY A 17 -0.06 39.21 -8.71
N ALA A 18 -0.37 39.98 -9.76
CA ALA A 18 -0.22 39.70 -11.20
C ALA A 18 -0.08 38.22 -11.64
N LEU A 19 -1.20 37.63 -12.03
CA LEU A 19 -1.30 36.32 -12.67
C LEU A 19 -1.19 36.48 -14.19
N LEU A 20 0.00 36.85 -14.67
CA LEU A 20 0.37 36.84 -16.10
C LEU A 20 1.87 36.55 -16.24
N GLN A 21 2.29 35.37 -15.81
CA GLN A 21 3.53 34.77 -16.27
C GLN A 21 3.41 33.26 -16.11
N THR A 22 3.71 32.51 -17.17
CA THR A 22 3.78 31.05 -17.20
C THR A 22 4.85 30.58 -16.23
N GLY A 23 4.46 30.30 -14.99
CA GLY A 23 5.34 29.80 -13.93
C GLY A 23 5.00 28.35 -13.64
N ALA A 24 5.78 27.43 -14.20
CA ALA A 24 5.89 26.09 -13.65
C ALA A 24 6.39 26.22 -12.21
N PHE A 25 5.59 25.77 -11.24
CA PHE A 25 6.01 25.73 -9.84
C PHE A 25 6.96 24.54 -9.64
N HIS A 26 8.08 24.74 -8.95
CA HIS A 26 9.08 23.69 -8.71
C HIS A 26 9.14 23.19 -7.26
N SER A 27 8.40 23.81 -6.33
CA SER A 27 7.91 23.19 -5.08
C SER A 27 7.09 24.20 -4.28
N VAL A 28 6.07 23.71 -3.59
CA VAL A 28 5.30 24.45 -2.59
C VAL A 28 5.28 23.59 -1.33
N THR A 29 6.14 23.89 -0.37
CA THR A 29 6.08 23.26 0.96
C THR A 29 5.14 24.08 1.83
N ALA A 30 3.90 23.62 2.00
CA ALA A 30 2.99 24.21 2.98
C ALA A 30 2.73 23.23 4.11
N SER A 31 3.02 23.67 5.34
CA SER A 31 2.64 22.94 6.54
C SER A 31 1.12 22.99 6.69
N ARG A 32 0.49 21.81 6.51
CA ARG A 32 -0.92 21.44 6.70
C ARG A 32 -1.83 21.57 5.46
N GLY A 33 -2.10 20.41 4.86
CA GLY A 33 -3.30 20.16 4.04
C GLY A 33 -3.34 20.81 2.67
N VAL A 34 -2.25 20.72 1.89
CA VAL A 34 -2.28 21.07 0.47
C VAL A 34 -2.51 19.80 -0.32
N ALA A 35 -3.70 19.65 -0.89
CA ALA A 35 -3.91 18.72 -1.99
C ALA A 35 -3.06 19.21 -3.16
N VAL A 36 -2.00 18.48 -3.49
CA VAL A 36 -1.27 18.68 -4.74
C VAL A 36 -2.18 18.15 -5.84
N SER A 37 -3.03 19.02 -6.38
CA SER A 37 -3.69 18.71 -7.64
C SER A 37 -2.58 18.63 -8.69
N ALA A 38 -2.32 17.42 -9.22
CA ALA A 38 -1.58 17.27 -10.45
C ALA A 38 -2.18 18.26 -11.45
N ALA A 39 -1.34 19.14 -12.01
CA ALA A 39 -1.81 19.99 -13.07
C ALA A 39 -2.26 19.06 -14.21
N THR A 40 -3.57 18.95 -14.42
CA THR A 40 -4.16 18.33 -15.59
C THR A 40 -3.88 19.25 -16.77
N ASP A 41 -2.61 19.34 -17.18
CA ASP A 41 -2.21 19.98 -18.41
C ASP A 41 -2.41 18.97 -19.53
N PRO A 42 -3.46 19.11 -20.35
CA PRO A 42 -3.68 18.22 -21.49
C PRO A 42 -2.55 18.30 -22.53
N ASN A 43 -1.59 19.24 -22.37
CA ASN A 43 -0.43 19.39 -23.23
C ASN A 43 0.88 18.90 -22.58
N ALA A 44 0.82 18.21 -21.44
CA ALA A 44 2.02 17.62 -20.83
C ALA A 44 2.63 16.57 -21.77
N LEU A 45 3.93 16.70 -22.09
CA LEU A 45 4.62 15.79 -23.00
C LEU A 45 4.73 14.37 -22.41
N LEU A 46 5.05 14.26 -21.12
CA LEU A 46 5.02 13.01 -20.35
C LEU A 46 3.79 13.01 -19.43
N GLY A 47 2.96 11.99 -19.55
CA GLY A 47 1.92 11.65 -18.59
C GLY A 47 2.46 10.67 -17.54
N ILE A 48 2.10 10.88 -16.27
CA ILE A 48 2.33 9.92 -15.18
C ILE A 48 1.00 9.79 -14.45
N ASP A 49 0.33 8.66 -14.63
CA ASP A 49 -0.87 8.29 -13.89
C ASP A 49 -0.49 7.45 -12.68
N ARG A 50 -1.00 7.84 -11.52
CA ARG A 50 -0.78 7.17 -10.22
C ARG A 50 -2.10 6.94 -9.50
N SER A 51 -3.21 7.00 -10.23
CA SER A 51 -4.54 6.73 -9.68
C SER A 51 -4.75 5.23 -9.44
N GLU A 52 -3.98 4.40 -10.13
CA GLU A 52 -3.90 2.95 -9.96
C GLU A 52 -2.43 2.55 -9.76
N TYR A 53 -2.21 1.41 -9.11
CA TYR A 53 -0.89 0.78 -8.97
C TYR A 53 -0.84 -0.47 -9.85
N PRO A 54 0.25 -0.69 -10.61
CA PRO A 54 1.45 0.16 -10.72
C PRO A 54 1.22 1.50 -11.45
N PRO A 55 2.04 2.55 -11.21
CA PRO A 55 1.95 3.79 -11.95
C PRO A 55 2.19 3.59 -13.46
N THR A 56 1.46 4.35 -14.28
CA THR A 56 1.58 4.32 -15.74
C THR A 56 2.24 5.58 -16.28
N PHE A 57 3.30 5.40 -17.08
CA PHE A 57 4.00 6.45 -17.80
C PHE A 57 3.53 6.47 -19.25
N THR A 58 3.15 7.64 -19.78
CA THR A 58 2.64 7.80 -21.15
C THR A 58 3.40 8.88 -21.91
N ASN A 59 3.85 8.56 -23.11
CA ASN A 59 4.38 9.56 -24.04
C ASN A 59 3.21 10.21 -24.81
N ASN A 60 2.81 11.41 -24.40
CA ASN A 60 1.69 12.14 -25.02
C ASN A 60 2.08 12.92 -26.28
N THR A 61 3.33 12.78 -26.77
CA THR A 61 3.77 13.48 -27.98
C THR A 61 3.21 12.82 -29.24
N GLU A 62 3.02 13.61 -30.30
CA GLU A 62 2.51 13.09 -31.58
C GLU A 62 3.60 12.43 -32.44
N ASN A 63 4.86 12.82 -32.25
CA ASN A 63 5.93 12.49 -33.19
C ASN A 63 7.32 12.32 -32.55
N LEU A 64 7.43 12.33 -31.22
CA LEU A 64 8.71 12.15 -30.53
C LEU A 64 8.74 10.78 -29.84
N SER A 65 9.92 10.17 -29.79
CA SER A 65 10.20 9.09 -28.85
C SER A 65 10.81 9.64 -27.56
N MET A 66 10.60 8.92 -26.47
CA MET A 66 11.18 9.21 -25.16
C MET A 66 12.08 8.07 -24.73
N ALA A 67 13.29 8.39 -24.30
CA ALA A 67 14.09 7.50 -23.45
C ALA A 67 13.93 7.99 -22.01
N VAL A 68 13.32 7.17 -21.15
CA VAL A 68 13.00 7.49 -19.76
C VAL A 68 14.00 6.75 -18.86
N THR A 69 14.58 7.47 -17.91
CA THR A 69 15.43 6.93 -16.84
C THR A 69 14.83 7.32 -15.50
N LEU A 70 14.70 6.32 -14.62
CA LEU A 70 14.23 6.45 -13.24
C LEU A 70 15.43 6.21 -12.31
N GLU A 71 15.60 7.10 -11.34
CA GLU A 71 16.66 7.08 -10.33
C GLU A 71 16.07 7.37 -8.95
N SER A 72 16.40 6.58 -7.93
CA SER A 72 15.94 6.74 -6.55
C SER A 72 16.94 6.14 -5.56
N ASP A 73 17.07 6.74 -4.37
CA ASP A 73 17.82 6.15 -3.27
C ASP A 73 17.00 5.14 -2.45
N ALA A 74 15.68 5.09 -2.67
CA ALA A 74 14.72 4.34 -1.84
C ALA A 74 13.83 3.37 -2.62
N LEU A 75 13.82 3.47 -3.95
CA LEU A 75 12.93 2.70 -4.83
C LEU A 75 13.76 1.91 -5.82
N GLU A 76 13.32 0.69 -6.12
CA GLU A 76 13.76 -0.08 -7.27
C GLU A 76 12.59 -0.25 -8.24
N PHE A 77 12.88 -0.40 -9.54
CA PHE A 77 11.85 -0.34 -10.58
C PHE A 77 11.87 -1.58 -11.46
N ASP A 78 10.72 -2.23 -11.65
CA ASP A 78 10.50 -3.21 -12.71
C ASP A 78 9.77 -2.51 -13.88
N VAL A 79 10.51 -2.30 -14.96
CA VAL A 79 10.06 -1.58 -16.15
C VAL A 79 9.65 -2.49 -17.30
N ASP A 80 9.70 -3.82 -17.14
CA ASP A 80 9.29 -4.77 -18.17
C ASP A 80 8.33 -5.87 -17.68
N GLY A 81 7.95 -5.83 -16.41
CA GLY A 81 6.98 -6.72 -15.77
C GLY A 81 7.51 -8.14 -15.59
N ASN A 82 8.83 -8.29 -15.41
CA ASN A 82 9.48 -9.59 -15.27
C ASN A 82 9.78 -9.99 -13.82
N GLY A 83 9.48 -9.13 -12.85
CA GLY A 83 9.75 -9.28 -11.42
C GLY A 83 11.20 -8.99 -11.00
N ASN A 84 12.06 -8.49 -11.89
CA ASN A 84 13.41 -8.02 -11.56
C ASN A 84 13.38 -6.51 -11.43
N PHE A 85 13.59 -6.03 -10.21
CA PHE A 85 13.68 -4.61 -9.91
C PHE A 85 15.12 -4.13 -10.09
N GLU A 86 15.29 -2.98 -10.75
CA GLU A 86 16.58 -2.36 -11.03
C GLU A 86 16.63 -0.90 -10.56
N GLU A 87 17.81 -0.45 -10.12
CA GLU A 87 18.09 0.94 -9.79
C GLU A 87 19.52 1.33 -10.25
N PRO A 88 19.69 2.29 -11.18
CA PRO A 88 18.64 2.96 -11.95
C PRO A 88 18.00 2.06 -13.01
N ALA A 89 16.73 2.33 -13.35
CA ALA A 89 16.03 1.66 -14.44
C ALA A 89 15.83 2.57 -15.66
N SER A 90 15.75 2.00 -16.85
CA SER A 90 15.52 2.77 -18.08
C SER A 90 14.67 2.04 -19.10
N PHE A 91 13.85 2.79 -19.82
CA PHE A 91 12.97 2.26 -20.87
C PHE A 91 12.64 3.30 -21.94
N ASP A 92 12.29 2.82 -23.13
CA ASP A 92 11.82 3.68 -24.22
C ASP A 92 10.29 3.69 -24.31
N LEU A 93 9.72 4.86 -24.63
CA LEU A 93 8.32 5.02 -25.03
C LEU A 93 8.23 5.62 -26.44
N ALA A 94 7.66 4.89 -27.37
CA ALA A 94 7.25 5.43 -28.66
C ALA A 94 6.11 6.47 -28.50
N HIS A 95 5.79 7.21 -29.56
CA HIS A 95 4.70 8.18 -29.53
C HIS A 95 3.38 7.51 -29.09
N GLY A 96 2.63 8.10 -28.16
CA GLY A 96 1.38 7.53 -27.63
C GLY A 96 1.53 6.20 -26.89
N GLU A 97 2.73 5.67 -26.70
CA GLU A 97 2.95 4.45 -25.90
C GLU A 97 2.78 4.76 -24.42
N SER A 98 2.26 3.76 -23.70
CA SER A 98 2.21 3.78 -22.24
C SER A 98 2.91 2.55 -21.67
N ARG A 99 3.43 2.69 -20.46
CA ARG A 99 4.10 1.61 -19.73
C ARG A 99 3.79 1.68 -18.25
N GLU A 100 3.38 0.55 -17.71
CA GLU A 100 3.28 0.31 -16.27
C GLU A 100 4.67 0.03 -15.72
N VAL A 101 4.99 0.59 -14.56
CA VAL A 101 6.28 0.40 -13.87
C VAL A 101 5.98 -0.04 -12.45
N GLU A 102 6.29 -1.29 -12.11
CA GLU A 102 6.17 -1.77 -10.73
C GLU A 102 7.29 -1.17 -9.87
N LEU A 103 6.97 -0.88 -8.62
CA LEU A 103 7.86 -0.26 -7.65
C LEU A 103 8.12 -1.22 -6.50
N ASP A 104 9.35 -1.27 -6.03
CA ASP A 104 9.72 -1.95 -4.79
C ASP A 104 10.55 -1.00 -3.89
N GLY A 105 10.58 -1.28 -2.60
CA GLY A 105 11.25 -0.47 -1.57
C GLY A 105 10.34 0.50 -0.80
N GLU A 106 10.97 1.48 -0.14
CA GLU A 106 10.28 2.43 0.74
C GLU A 106 9.64 3.59 -0.04
N ASP A 107 8.57 4.18 0.52
CA ASP A 107 8.00 5.44 0.02
C ASP A 107 9.09 6.51 -0.16
N GLY A 108 9.24 7.04 -1.38
CA GLY A 108 10.42 7.83 -1.70
C GLY A 108 10.31 8.69 -2.95
N PRO A 109 11.16 9.72 -3.07
CA PRO A 109 11.30 10.48 -4.30
C PRO A 109 12.11 9.70 -5.34
N ALA A 110 11.62 9.69 -6.58
CA ALA A 110 12.38 9.30 -7.76
C ALA A 110 12.62 10.51 -8.68
N THR A 111 13.83 10.60 -9.19
CA THR A 111 14.22 11.49 -10.29
C THR A 111 13.86 10.81 -11.61
N ILE A 112 13.14 11.54 -12.46
CA ILE A 112 12.67 11.08 -13.77
C ILE A 112 13.34 11.96 -14.82
N SER A 113 14.27 11.36 -15.55
CA SER A 113 14.97 11.98 -16.67
C SER A 113 14.41 11.45 -17.98
N VAL A 114 14.06 12.35 -18.90
CA VAL A 114 13.54 11.98 -20.22
C VAL A 114 14.33 12.68 -21.31
N ASP A 115 14.90 11.91 -22.22
CA ASP A 115 15.46 12.42 -23.46
C ASP A 115 14.45 12.27 -24.61
N LEU A 116 14.15 13.40 -25.25
CA LEU A 116 13.22 13.47 -26.37
C LEU A 116 13.98 13.36 -27.69
N SER A 117 13.53 12.50 -28.60
CA SER A 117 14.13 12.38 -29.92
C SER A 117 13.10 12.34 -31.06
N SER A 118 13.49 12.85 -32.22
CA SER A 118 12.75 12.76 -33.49
C SER A 118 13.66 12.12 -34.52
N ASP A 119 13.26 10.97 -35.09
CA ASP A 119 14.06 10.20 -36.05
C ASP A 119 15.50 9.95 -35.58
N GLY A 120 15.67 9.65 -34.29
CA GLY A 120 16.98 9.39 -33.66
C GLY A 120 17.83 10.64 -33.41
N THR A 121 17.30 11.85 -33.66
CA THR A 121 17.96 13.12 -33.32
C THR A 121 17.39 13.67 -32.02
N ALA A 122 18.24 13.94 -31.03
CA ALA A 122 17.82 14.56 -29.77
C ALA A 122 17.24 15.97 -30.01
N VAL A 123 16.05 16.24 -29.46
CA VAL A 123 15.32 17.51 -29.62
C VAL A 123 15.07 18.25 -28.31
N GLY A 124 15.23 17.58 -27.17
CA GLY A 124 15.06 18.19 -25.86
C GLY A 124 15.18 17.17 -24.73
N SER A 125 15.05 17.64 -23.50
CA SER A 125 15.00 16.80 -22.32
C SER A 125 14.01 17.34 -21.29
N ILE A 126 13.54 16.46 -20.41
CA ILE A 126 12.69 16.76 -19.26
C ILE A 126 13.36 16.15 -18.04
N GLU A 127 13.40 16.88 -16.94
CA GLU A 127 13.88 16.38 -15.65
C GLU A 127 12.87 16.83 -14.60
N LEU A 128 12.38 15.87 -13.80
CA LEU A 128 11.44 16.14 -12.72
C LEU A 128 11.61 15.14 -11.59
N GLU A 129 11.25 15.55 -10.38
CA GLU A 129 11.27 14.71 -9.18
C GLU A 129 9.82 14.41 -8.76
N ARG A 130 9.53 13.16 -8.40
CA ARG A 130 8.21 12.72 -7.91
C ARG A 130 8.37 11.76 -6.75
N SER A 131 7.64 12.01 -5.67
CA SER A 131 7.45 11.01 -4.61
C SER A 131 6.46 9.95 -5.06
N PHE A 132 6.82 8.69 -4.91
CA PHE A 132 5.94 7.55 -5.10
C PHE A 132 5.65 6.90 -3.75
N ASP A 133 4.40 6.47 -3.59
CA ASP A 133 3.99 5.65 -2.47
C ASP A 133 3.99 4.21 -3.00
N VAL A 134 4.72 3.30 -2.35
CA VAL A 134 4.78 1.88 -2.71
C VAL A 134 3.69 1.18 -1.90
N PRO A 135 2.63 0.65 -2.55
CA PRO A 135 1.60 -0.05 -1.80
C PRO A 135 2.20 -1.26 -1.11
N GLN A 136 1.93 -1.41 0.19
CA GLN A 136 2.31 -2.57 0.98
C GLN A 136 1.69 -3.87 0.41
N VAL A 137 0.75 -3.79 -0.53
CA VAL A 137 0.21 -4.95 -1.24
C VAL A 137 1.28 -5.83 -1.87
N ALA A 138 2.37 -5.23 -2.37
CA ALA A 138 3.48 -5.97 -2.93
C ALA A 138 4.16 -6.80 -1.82
N ALA A 139 4.49 -6.17 -0.69
CA ALA A 139 5.04 -6.84 0.48
C ALA A 139 4.06 -7.87 1.10
N ILE A 140 2.74 -7.61 1.11
CA ILE A 140 1.74 -8.58 1.61
C ILE A 140 1.68 -9.82 0.72
N ARG A 141 1.92 -9.71 -0.59
CA ARG A 141 1.94 -10.90 -1.49
C ARG A 141 3.10 -11.85 -1.17
N GLU A 142 4.13 -11.36 -0.51
CA GLU A 142 5.27 -12.13 -0.03
C GLU A 142 5.07 -12.62 1.41
N VAL A 143 3.88 -12.41 1.99
CA VAL A 143 3.51 -13.02 3.25
C VAL A 143 3.11 -14.47 3.02
N VAL A 144 3.92 -15.38 3.54
CA VAL A 144 3.63 -16.81 3.57
C VAL A 144 3.13 -17.22 4.94
N GLY A 145 2.20 -18.17 4.96
CA GLY A 145 1.63 -18.69 6.19
C GLY A 145 1.96 -20.15 6.41
N SER A 146 2.13 -20.54 7.68
CA SER A 146 2.31 -21.93 8.07
C SER A 146 1.40 -22.30 9.24
N VAL A 147 0.92 -23.54 9.27
CA VAL A 147 0.02 -24.02 10.33
C VAL A 147 0.83 -24.73 11.40
N ASP A 148 0.84 -24.16 12.60
CA ASP A 148 1.54 -24.74 13.75
C ASP A 148 0.68 -25.79 14.45
N ARG A 149 -0.62 -25.51 14.57
CA ARG A 149 -1.57 -26.40 15.23
C ARG A 149 -2.99 -26.25 14.72
N ALA A 150 -3.52 -27.36 14.22
CA ALA A 150 -4.91 -27.52 13.80
C ALA A 150 -5.61 -28.63 14.60
N GLY A 151 -6.96 -28.65 14.62
CA GLY A 151 -7.73 -29.82 15.04
C GLY A 151 -9.10 -29.58 15.69
N ASN A 152 -9.70 -30.66 16.18
CA ASN A 152 -11.11 -30.79 16.60
C ASN A 152 -11.62 -29.83 17.69
N SER A 153 -10.75 -29.03 18.31
CA SER A 153 -11.16 -28.05 19.32
C SER A 153 -11.69 -26.74 18.70
N GLY A 154 -11.45 -26.56 17.40
CA GLY A 154 -11.65 -25.31 16.66
C GLY A 154 -10.54 -24.29 16.86
N LYS A 155 -9.63 -24.53 17.81
CA LYS A 155 -8.42 -23.73 17.96
C LYS A 155 -7.49 -23.93 16.77
N TYR A 156 -6.92 -22.83 16.29
CA TYR A 156 -6.04 -22.80 15.13
C TYR A 156 -4.86 -21.86 15.39
N GLU A 157 -3.66 -22.42 15.49
CA GLU A 157 -2.40 -21.69 15.70
C GLU A 157 -1.63 -21.71 14.36
N PHE A 158 -1.15 -20.55 13.93
CA PHE A 158 -0.45 -20.38 12.65
C PHE A 158 0.57 -19.26 12.76
N SER A 159 1.54 -19.25 11.87
CA SER A 159 2.55 -18.20 11.78
C SER A 159 2.52 -17.55 10.41
N LEU A 160 2.71 -16.23 10.37
CA LEU A 160 2.92 -15.48 9.14
C LEU A 160 4.37 -15.01 9.08
N ILE A 161 4.99 -15.13 7.91
CA ILE A 161 6.34 -14.67 7.63
C ILE A 161 6.24 -13.71 6.47
N ASN A 162 6.76 -12.50 6.64
CA ASN A 162 6.96 -11.56 5.55
C ASN A 162 8.30 -11.88 4.88
N GLU A 163 8.28 -12.51 3.71
CA GLU A 163 9.51 -12.79 2.92
C GLU A 163 10.02 -11.55 2.17
N GLY A 164 9.26 -10.44 2.23
CA GLY A 164 9.65 -9.16 1.64
C GLY A 164 10.64 -8.36 2.46
N GLY A 165 11.32 -7.43 1.79
CA GLY A 165 12.39 -6.61 2.37
C GLY A 165 11.93 -5.59 3.40
N ASP A 166 10.67 -5.16 3.33
CA ASP A 166 10.12 -4.09 4.15
C ASP A 166 9.05 -4.59 5.13
N PRO A 167 8.96 -4.01 6.35
CA PRO A 167 7.96 -4.41 7.33
C PRO A 167 6.54 -4.07 6.88
N VAL A 168 5.62 -5.02 7.02
CA VAL A 168 4.19 -4.83 6.74
C VAL A 168 3.43 -4.58 8.03
N THR A 169 2.58 -3.55 8.07
CA THR A 169 1.69 -3.34 9.23
C THR A 169 0.26 -3.69 8.86
N LEU A 170 -0.27 -4.74 9.47
CA LEU A 170 -1.60 -5.26 9.27
C LEU A 170 -2.61 -4.55 10.19
N ASP A 171 -3.70 -4.09 9.60
CA ASP A 171 -4.79 -3.38 10.26
C ASP A 171 -6.15 -4.10 10.12
N GLY A 172 -6.18 -5.24 9.42
CA GLY A 172 -7.39 -6.03 9.26
C GLY A 172 -7.14 -7.50 8.92
N PHE A 173 -8.07 -8.35 9.37
CA PHE A 173 -8.04 -9.80 9.16
C PHE A 173 -9.42 -10.32 8.74
N GLY A 174 -9.45 -11.36 7.91
CA GLY A 174 -10.65 -12.06 7.50
C GLY A 174 -10.34 -13.52 7.19
N VAL A 175 -11.37 -14.36 7.12
CA VAL A 175 -11.23 -15.75 6.63
C VAL A 175 -12.01 -15.84 5.33
N ASP A 176 -11.33 -15.98 4.19
CA ASP A 176 -11.97 -16.11 2.88
C ASP A 176 -12.59 -17.49 2.72
N TRP A 177 -11.81 -18.52 3.05
CA TRP A 177 -12.18 -19.91 2.87
C TRP A 177 -11.59 -20.82 3.96
N THR A 178 -12.26 -21.93 4.22
CA THR A 178 -11.81 -23.04 5.06
C THR A 178 -12.74 -24.25 4.83
N ASP A 179 -12.82 -25.22 5.75
CA ASP A 179 -13.77 -26.32 5.71
C ASP A 179 -15.22 -25.81 5.53
N PRO A 180 -16.02 -26.42 4.64
CA PRO A 180 -17.36 -25.94 4.32
C PRO A 180 -18.36 -25.92 5.48
N ASN A 181 -18.05 -26.56 6.61
CA ASN A 181 -18.93 -26.56 7.78
C ASN A 181 -18.51 -25.52 8.83
N ALA A 182 -17.32 -24.90 8.71
CA ALA A 182 -16.95 -23.78 9.55
C ALA A 182 -17.61 -22.50 9.02
N ALA A 183 -18.33 -21.80 9.89
CA ALA A 183 -19.08 -20.60 9.56
C ALA A 183 -18.41 -19.32 10.08
N GLN A 184 -17.68 -19.40 11.20
CA GLN A 184 -17.06 -18.21 11.82
C GLN A 184 -15.93 -18.58 12.79
N VAL A 185 -15.12 -17.58 13.14
CA VAL A 185 -14.22 -17.58 14.30
C VAL A 185 -14.84 -16.74 15.41
N GLY A 186 -14.94 -17.31 16.62
CA GLY A 186 -15.48 -16.60 17.79
C GLY A 186 -16.99 -16.72 18.00
N GLY A 187 -17.55 -15.90 18.89
CA GLY A 187 -19.00 -15.74 19.06
C GLY A 187 -19.75 -16.85 19.81
N GLY A 188 -19.08 -17.57 20.70
CA GLY A 188 -19.70 -18.63 21.51
C GLY A 188 -20.59 -18.13 22.65
N PRO A 189 -21.50 -18.96 23.18
CA PRO A 189 -22.36 -18.58 24.31
C PRO A 189 -21.52 -18.19 25.53
N GLY A 190 -21.49 -16.89 25.86
CA GLY A 190 -20.74 -16.33 26.99
C GLY A 190 -19.74 -15.22 26.64
N ASN A 191 -19.42 -15.01 25.35
CA ASN A 191 -18.68 -13.87 24.77
C ASN A 191 -17.60 -13.19 25.66
N SER A 192 -16.66 -13.97 26.18
CA SER A 192 -15.44 -13.43 26.83
C SER A 192 -14.15 -14.00 26.26
N ASP A 193 -14.24 -14.76 25.17
CA ASP A 193 -13.12 -15.42 24.51
C ASP A 193 -12.45 -14.41 23.55
N SER A 194 -11.11 -14.33 23.56
CA SER A 194 -10.35 -13.64 22.50
C SER A 194 -10.72 -14.23 21.13
N ILE A 195 -10.70 -13.45 20.05
CA ILE A 195 -11.02 -13.98 18.70
C ILE A 195 -9.76 -14.34 17.93
N LEU A 196 -8.91 -13.34 17.70
CA LEU A 196 -7.58 -13.48 17.12
C LEU A 196 -6.57 -12.85 18.07
N GLU A 197 -5.53 -13.61 18.39
CA GLU A 197 -4.37 -13.14 19.11
C GLU A 197 -3.15 -13.14 18.18
N ALA A 198 -2.27 -12.15 18.33
CA ALA A 198 -0.94 -12.10 17.74
C ALA A 198 0.07 -11.99 18.88
N GLU A 199 1.07 -12.87 18.93
CA GLU A 199 2.07 -12.92 20.02
C GLU A 199 1.42 -12.94 21.42
N GLY A 200 0.29 -13.66 21.55
CA GLY A 200 -0.49 -13.77 22.79
C GLY A 200 -1.23 -12.50 23.22
N THR A 201 -1.29 -11.47 22.37
CA THR A 201 -2.09 -10.26 22.57
C THR A 201 -3.31 -10.29 21.67
N GLN A 202 -4.49 -10.03 22.22
CA GLN A 202 -5.72 -9.97 21.41
C GLN A 202 -5.67 -8.77 20.47
N VAL A 203 -5.79 -9.04 19.16
CA VAL A 203 -5.76 -8.02 18.10
C VAL A 203 -7.10 -7.86 17.40
N VAL A 204 -8.01 -8.83 17.53
CA VAL A 204 -9.40 -8.73 17.04
C VAL A 204 -10.35 -9.21 18.14
N ASP A 205 -11.42 -8.44 18.39
CA ASP A 205 -12.49 -8.77 19.34
C ASP A 205 -13.87 -9.01 18.70
N GLN A 206 -13.95 -8.88 17.38
CA GLN A 206 -15.16 -9.07 16.60
C GLN A 206 -15.20 -10.46 15.98
N ILE A 207 -16.40 -11.01 15.81
CA ILE A 207 -16.59 -12.29 15.11
C ILE A 207 -16.12 -12.15 13.66
N ILE A 208 -15.31 -13.10 13.21
CA ILE A 208 -14.87 -13.19 11.82
C ILE A 208 -15.73 -14.25 11.13
N SER A 209 -16.67 -13.84 10.28
CA SER A 209 -17.44 -14.78 9.48
C SER A 209 -16.61 -15.29 8.30
N VAL A 210 -16.66 -16.59 8.03
CA VAL A 210 -16.01 -17.18 6.85
C VAL A 210 -16.72 -16.64 5.60
N GLY A 211 -15.94 -16.08 4.66
CA GLY A 211 -16.44 -15.34 3.50
C GLY A 211 -17.15 -14.01 3.85
N GLY A 212 -17.02 -13.53 5.09
CA GLY A 212 -17.69 -12.33 5.61
C GLY A 212 -16.96 -11.01 5.35
N GLY A 213 -15.74 -11.07 4.79
CA GLY A 213 -14.86 -9.93 4.58
C GLY A 213 -13.86 -9.73 5.73
N ILE A 214 -13.23 -8.55 5.73
CA ILE A 214 -12.16 -8.18 6.66
C ILE A 214 -12.77 -7.43 7.84
N VAL A 215 -12.32 -7.79 9.06
CA VAL A 215 -12.58 -7.04 10.29
C VAL A 215 -11.33 -6.27 10.71
N ASP A 216 -11.53 -5.12 11.32
CA ASP A 216 -10.43 -4.25 11.73
C ASP A 216 -9.73 -4.78 12.99
N VAL A 217 -8.43 -4.53 13.07
CA VAL A 217 -7.65 -4.68 14.31
C VAL A 217 -8.15 -3.70 15.37
N ILE A 218 -8.10 -4.10 16.64
CA ILE A 218 -8.50 -3.28 17.78
C ILE A 218 -7.71 -1.97 17.77
N SER A 219 -8.42 -0.86 17.90
CA SER A 219 -7.78 0.47 17.88
C SER A 219 -6.70 0.60 18.95
N GLY A 220 -5.47 0.88 18.51
CA GLY A 220 -4.30 1.02 19.38
C GLY A 220 -3.45 -0.24 19.48
N GLU A 221 -3.95 -1.37 18.98
CA GLU A 221 -3.13 -2.54 18.68
C GLU A 221 -2.62 -2.43 17.23
N SER A 222 -1.39 -2.86 16.98
CA SER A 222 -0.78 -2.88 15.65
C SER A 222 -0.10 -4.21 15.46
N VAL A 223 -0.32 -4.86 14.32
CA VAL A 223 0.37 -6.10 13.97
C VAL A 223 1.40 -5.79 12.91
N THR A 224 2.67 -5.74 13.28
CA THR A 224 3.76 -5.56 12.32
C THR A 224 4.39 -6.91 12.04
N LEU A 225 4.53 -7.25 10.76
CA LEU A 225 5.28 -8.40 10.26
C LEU A 225 6.67 -7.91 9.82
N PRO A 226 7.72 -8.12 10.63
CA PRO A 226 9.07 -7.76 10.23
C PRO A 226 9.56 -8.70 9.10
N PRO A 227 10.50 -8.23 8.25
CA PRO A 227 11.15 -9.07 7.26
C PRO A 227 11.76 -10.34 7.88
N ASP A 228 11.61 -11.48 7.19
CA ASP A 228 12.19 -12.78 7.51
C ASP A 228 11.94 -13.26 8.95
N THR A 229 10.86 -12.79 9.58
CA THR A 229 10.54 -13.08 10.98
C THR A 229 9.14 -13.66 11.10
N ASP A 230 9.05 -14.83 11.74
CA ASP A 230 7.77 -15.46 12.08
C ASP A 230 7.06 -14.62 13.14
N VAL A 231 5.78 -14.32 12.89
CA VAL A 231 4.86 -13.78 13.89
C VAL A 231 3.77 -14.82 14.13
N GLU A 232 3.62 -15.22 15.40
CA GLU A 232 2.65 -16.23 15.81
C GLU A 232 1.25 -15.63 15.98
N PHE A 233 0.25 -16.35 15.47
CA PHE A 233 -1.15 -16.01 15.55
C PHE A 233 -1.99 -17.18 16.08
N GLU A 234 -3.08 -16.83 16.74
CA GLU A 234 -4.03 -17.80 17.27
C GLU A 234 -5.47 -17.36 17.02
N PHE A 235 -6.18 -18.11 16.18
CA PHE A 235 -7.64 -18.10 16.23
C PHE A 235 -8.11 -18.96 17.39
N ASN A 236 -8.89 -18.37 18.29
CA ASN A 236 -9.33 -19.09 19.48
C ASN A 236 -10.20 -20.29 19.11
N ARG A 237 -11.30 -20.07 18.36
CA ARG A 237 -12.20 -21.15 17.92
C ARG A 237 -12.95 -20.86 16.63
N PHE A 238 -12.74 -21.71 15.64
CA PHE A 238 -13.70 -21.95 14.56
C PHE A 238 -14.97 -22.62 15.09
N ARG A 239 -16.11 -22.24 14.50
CA ARG A 239 -17.44 -22.74 14.83
C ARG A 239 -18.27 -23.01 13.60
N ASP A 240 -19.19 -23.95 13.72
CA ASP A 240 -20.20 -24.23 12.70
C ASP A 240 -21.41 -23.28 12.78
N GLU A 241 -22.38 -23.45 11.89
CA GLU A 241 -23.63 -22.66 11.87
C GLU A 241 -24.48 -22.80 13.15
N ASN A 242 -24.26 -23.87 13.94
CA ASN A 242 -24.95 -24.10 15.20
C ASN A 242 -24.24 -23.42 16.38
N GLY A 243 -23.04 -22.88 16.15
CA GLY A 243 -22.18 -22.30 17.18
C GLY A 243 -21.35 -23.35 17.93
N ASP A 244 -21.37 -24.61 17.50
CA ASP A 244 -20.53 -25.66 18.05
C ASP A 244 -19.09 -25.50 17.54
N ASN A 245 -18.10 -25.91 18.35
CA ASN A 245 -16.71 -25.86 17.93
C ASN A 245 -16.50 -26.77 16.72
N PHE A 246 -15.80 -26.27 15.71
CA PHE A 246 -15.54 -27.01 14.48
C PHE A 246 -14.04 -27.06 14.19
N GLY A 247 -13.49 -28.25 13.94
CA GLY A 247 -12.06 -28.40 13.64
C GLY A 247 -11.74 -28.01 12.20
N VAL A 248 -10.66 -27.24 12.03
CA VAL A 248 -10.18 -26.78 10.73
C VAL A 248 -8.75 -27.26 10.54
N ASP A 249 -8.45 -27.75 9.34
CA ASP A 249 -7.09 -28.13 8.91
C ASP A 249 -6.47 -27.01 8.07
N ASP A 250 -7.15 -26.58 7.01
CA ASP A 250 -6.67 -25.54 6.09
C ASP A 250 -7.58 -24.30 6.12
N ALA A 251 -6.99 -23.12 5.90
CA ALA A 251 -7.72 -21.86 5.81
C ALA A 251 -7.04 -20.91 4.81
N ASP A 252 -7.85 -20.05 4.20
CA ASP A 252 -7.38 -18.91 3.40
C ASP A 252 -7.67 -17.64 4.20
N LEU A 253 -6.61 -16.99 4.64
CA LEU A 253 -6.66 -15.79 5.45
C LEU A 253 -6.63 -14.57 4.55
N VAL A 254 -7.59 -13.65 4.68
CA VAL A 254 -7.46 -12.32 4.08
C VAL A 254 -6.78 -11.41 5.09
N VAL A 255 -5.68 -10.77 4.72
CA VAL A 255 -5.03 -9.75 5.53
C VAL A 255 -5.08 -8.40 4.83
N ARG A 256 -5.20 -7.31 5.60
CA ARG A 256 -5.19 -5.93 5.12
C ARG A 256 -4.08 -5.14 5.79
N ALA A 257 -3.34 -4.35 5.03
CA ALA A 257 -2.37 -3.41 5.54
C ALA A 257 -2.98 -2.02 5.77
N GLU A 258 -2.28 -1.17 6.54
CA GLU A 258 -2.70 0.19 6.88
C GLU A 258 -2.94 1.10 5.65
N ASP A 259 -2.30 0.81 4.51
CA ASP A 259 -2.52 1.52 3.24
C ASP A 259 -3.85 1.13 2.55
N GLY A 260 -4.59 0.19 3.14
CA GLY A 260 -5.86 -0.34 2.64
C GLY A 260 -5.71 -1.48 1.65
N SER A 261 -4.49 -1.87 1.31
CA SER A 261 -4.24 -3.01 0.44
C SER A 261 -4.49 -4.34 1.16
N SER A 262 -4.82 -5.39 0.40
CA SER A 262 -5.13 -6.70 0.97
C SER A 262 -4.67 -7.85 0.08
N ALA A 263 -4.30 -8.96 0.70
CA ALA A 263 -4.06 -10.22 -0.02
C ALA A 263 -4.63 -11.43 0.74
N VAL A 264 -4.67 -12.56 0.04
CA VAL A 264 -5.03 -13.86 0.60
C VAL A 264 -3.77 -14.65 0.88
N VAL A 265 -3.59 -15.10 2.11
CA VAL A 265 -2.51 -15.97 2.56
C VAL A 265 -3.06 -17.38 2.78
N GLU A 266 -2.51 -18.36 2.07
CA GLU A 266 -2.92 -19.75 2.21
C GLU A 266 -2.25 -20.40 3.42
N LEU A 267 -3.06 -20.90 4.35
CA LEU A 267 -2.63 -21.68 5.52
C LEU A 267 -2.91 -23.15 5.25
N ARG A 268 -1.85 -23.95 5.14
CA ARG A 268 -1.92 -25.38 4.83
C ARG A 268 -1.16 -26.20 5.87
N VAL A 269 -1.74 -27.31 6.31
CA VAL A 269 -1.01 -28.28 7.15
C VAL A 269 0.04 -28.98 6.29
N SER A 270 1.31 -28.87 6.66
CA SER A 270 2.37 -29.65 6.03
C SER A 270 2.15 -31.15 6.32
N GLY A 271 1.77 -31.91 5.29
CA GLY A 271 1.48 -33.35 5.38
C GLY A 271 2.70 -34.26 5.52
#